data_AF-A0AAN1WFV5-F1
#
_entry.id   AF-A0AAN1WFV5-F1
#
_cell.length_a   1.000
_cell.length_b   1.000
_cell.length_c   1.000
_cell.angle_alpha   90.00
_cell.angle_beta   90.00
_cell.angle_gamma   90.00
#
_symmetry.space_group_name_H-M   'P 1'
#
loop_
_entity.id
_entity.type
_entity.pdbx_description
1 polymer ?
#
loop_
_entity_poly.entity_id
_entity_poly.type
_entity_poly.pdbx_seq_one_letter_code
_entity_poly.pdbx_strand_id
1 'polypeptide(L)'
;MITIKRLIGPLGRLAVSATLLSAAPSFAETAMQCSQKLHSTLYGRSATAQELNIADPMSTVDAMMSNDEFIEKFSMYVNAHMNWLPGDGKRNNPVYMAMKFYIFKDNQEKPWKELFTGGYDLYDNGYNPRAENSGYFSDRNWKKVYKGNEEFGYKLRTAYLILNNQIGLNLEALTVNSTGGSGRNARQDPNNVCVACHFNSDFALDRIAQILPLVDRQSSDAQNLIEIAAPGPFNQQIYGQPVSNLKELTEVLASLDSFNTNACNIAFQFVFGREHRGADKALFEQCIEEFKNDGHITASVKHFVESDIFCKSEEG
;
A
#
# COMPACT_ATOMS: atom_id res chain seq x y z
N MET A 1 55.06 58.35 -14.22
CA MET A 1 54.77 59.12 -15.45
C MET A 1 54.32 58.10 -16.49
N ILE A 2 53.06 58.00 -16.89
CA ILE A 2 52.19 59.03 -17.47
C ILE A 2 50.78 58.90 -16.91
N THR A 3 50.18 60.06 -16.62
CA THR A 3 48.79 60.27 -16.21
C THR A 3 47.92 60.38 -17.45
N ILE A 4 46.75 59.71 -17.48
CA ILE A 4 45.61 60.14 -18.32
C ILE A 4 44.33 60.05 -17.50
N LYS A 5 43.79 61.22 -17.16
CA LYS A 5 42.41 61.46 -16.73
C LYS A 5 41.50 61.50 -17.96
N ARG A 6 40.31 60.91 -17.88
CA ARG A 6 39.11 61.42 -18.56
C ARG A 6 37.85 61.10 -17.75
N LEU A 7 37.13 62.17 -17.39
CA LEU A 7 35.74 62.20 -16.91
C LEU A 7 34.78 62.05 -18.09
N ILE A 8 33.56 61.54 -17.81
CA ILE A 8 32.20 61.79 -18.38
C ILE A 8 31.38 60.57 -17.89
N GLY A 9 30.50 60.62 -16.88
CA GLY A 9 29.18 61.26 -16.81
C GLY A 9 28.15 60.15 -16.47
N PRO A 10 27.21 60.31 -15.51
CA PRO A 10 26.34 59.23 -15.08
C PRO A 10 25.10 59.14 -15.98
N LEU A 11 24.99 58.08 -16.77
CA LEU A 11 23.73 57.70 -17.40
C LEU A 11 22.92 56.89 -16.38
N GLY A 12 21.94 57.55 -15.77
CA GLY A 12 20.93 56.93 -14.93
C GLY A 12 20.20 55.84 -15.72
N ARG A 13 20.40 54.59 -15.31
CA ARG A 13 19.51 53.49 -15.67
C ARG A 13 18.35 53.49 -14.68
N LEU A 14 17.21 54.00 -15.12
CA LEU A 14 15.92 53.69 -14.52
C LEU A 14 15.71 52.18 -14.59
N ALA A 15 15.94 51.48 -13.48
CA ALA A 15 15.44 50.13 -13.29
C ALA A 15 13.92 50.23 -13.09
N VAL A 16 13.17 49.97 -14.15
CA VAL A 16 11.74 49.68 -14.01
C VAL A 16 11.63 48.30 -13.38
N SER A 17 11.46 48.25 -12.05
CA SER A 17 11.00 47.05 -11.37
C SER A 17 9.57 46.78 -11.84
N ALA A 18 9.44 45.96 -12.87
CA ALA A 18 8.16 45.36 -13.22
C ALA A 18 7.81 44.35 -12.13
N THR A 19 7.07 44.79 -11.12
CA THR A 19 6.39 43.91 -10.18
C THR A 19 5.32 43.16 -10.98
N LEU A 20 5.64 41.96 -11.45
CA LEU A 20 4.64 41.01 -11.95
C LEU A 20 3.79 40.60 -10.73
N LEU A 21 2.68 41.30 -10.51
CA LEU A 21 1.59 40.77 -9.69
C LEU A 21 0.97 39.62 -10.49
N SER A 22 1.29 38.38 -10.14
CA SER A 22 0.48 37.24 -10.56
C SER A 22 -0.91 37.42 -9.94
N ALA A 23 -1.91 37.70 -10.78
CA ALA A 23 -3.30 37.68 -10.32
C ALA A 23 -3.60 36.28 -9.78
N ALA A 24 -4.28 36.20 -8.63
CA ALA A 24 -4.77 34.92 -8.14
C ALA A 24 -5.66 34.28 -9.22
N PRO A 25 -5.55 32.96 -9.46
CA PRO A 25 -6.35 32.28 -10.46
C PRO A 25 -7.84 32.50 -10.20
N SER A 26 -8.61 32.60 -11.28
CA SER A 26 -10.06 32.76 -11.17
C SER A 26 -10.71 31.50 -10.58
N PHE A 27 -11.89 31.64 -9.97
CA PHE A 27 -12.64 30.48 -9.46
C PHE A 27 -12.85 29.39 -10.53
N ALA A 28 -13.12 29.79 -11.78
CA ALA A 28 -13.28 28.87 -12.90
C ALA A 28 -11.99 28.12 -13.24
N GLU A 29 -10.83 28.81 -13.17
CA GLU A 29 -9.52 28.21 -13.40
C GLU A 29 -9.17 27.19 -12.31
N THR A 30 -9.42 27.52 -11.04
CA THR A 30 -9.25 26.59 -9.92
C THR A 30 -10.17 25.36 -10.05
N ALA A 31 -11.43 25.55 -10.46
CA ALA A 31 -12.35 24.43 -10.69
C ALA A 31 -11.86 23.51 -11.84
N MET A 32 -11.37 24.09 -12.94
CA MET A 32 -10.81 23.30 -14.04
C MET A 32 -9.58 22.49 -13.63
N GLN A 33 -8.63 23.10 -12.91
CA GLN A 33 -7.44 22.43 -12.39
C GLN A 33 -7.82 21.29 -11.43
N CYS A 34 -8.78 21.56 -10.54
CA CYS A 34 -9.31 20.58 -9.60
C CYS A 34 -9.95 19.39 -10.33
N SER A 35 -10.80 19.64 -11.33
CA SER A 35 -11.40 18.60 -12.18
C SER A 35 -10.34 17.77 -12.90
N GLN A 36 -9.32 18.41 -13.49
CA GLN A 36 -8.21 17.71 -14.14
C GLN A 36 -7.46 16.80 -13.15
N LYS A 37 -7.19 17.29 -11.93
CA LYS A 37 -6.51 16.53 -10.89
C LYS A 37 -7.34 15.34 -10.41
N LEU A 38 -8.65 15.51 -10.21
CA LEU A 38 -9.57 14.43 -9.87
C LEU A 38 -9.52 13.31 -10.92
N HIS A 39 -9.66 13.63 -12.20
CA HIS A 39 -9.65 12.63 -13.28
C HIS A 39 -8.28 11.95 -13.42
N SER A 40 -7.19 12.72 -13.29
CA SER A 40 -5.84 12.15 -13.32
C SER A 40 -5.61 11.19 -12.14
N THR A 41 -6.08 11.56 -10.94
CA THR A 41 -5.85 10.78 -9.71
C THR A 41 -6.78 9.57 -9.61
N LEU A 42 -8.08 9.74 -9.86
CA LEU A 42 -9.06 8.66 -9.68
C LEU A 42 -9.16 7.75 -10.90
N TYR A 43 -9.06 8.29 -12.12
CA TYR A 43 -9.23 7.51 -13.35
C TYR A 43 -7.94 7.31 -14.15
N GLY A 44 -6.89 8.09 -13.88
CA GLY A 44 -5.61 7.92 -14.59
C GLY A 44 -5.63 8.49 -16.02
N ARG A 45 -6.59 9.38 -16.30
CA ARG A 45 -6.74 10.06 -17.60
C ARG A 45 -6.96 11.55 -17.41
N SER A 46 -6.88 12.31 -18.50
CA SER A 46 -7.29 13.71 -18.48
C SER A 46 -8.81 13.86 -18.43
N ALA A 47 -9.27 14.96 -17.86
CA ALA A 47 -10.67 15.34 -17.91
C ALA A 47 -11.06 15.71 -19.35
N THR A 48 -12.25 15.30 -19.76
CA THR A 48 -12.88 15.72 -21.01
C THR A 48 -13.32 17.19 -20.94
N ALA A 49 -13.64 17.79 -22.08
CA ALA A 49 -14.15 19.15 -22.13
C ALA A 49 -15.43 19.33 -21.27
N GLN A 50 -16.28 18.32 -21.19
CA GLN A 50 -17.50 18.34 -20.38
C GLN A 50 -17.16 18.31 -18.88
N GLU A 51 -16.24 17.42 -18.48
CA GLU A 51 -15.81 17.26 -17.08
C GLU A 51 -15.06 18.50 -16.56
N LEU A 52 -14.33 19.22 -17.42
CA LEU A 52 -13.68 20.48 -17.07
C LEU A 52 -14.65 21.65 -16.83
N ASN A 53 -15.87 21.57 -17.38
CA ASN A 53 -16.88 22.63 -17.24
C ASN A 53 -17.81 22.43 -16.02
N ILE A 54 -17.53 21.45 -15.16
CA ILE A 54 -18.29 21.23 -13.93
C ILE A 54 -17.95 22.33 -12.92
N ALA A 55 -18.97 23.07 -12.48
CA ALA A 55 -18.80 24.22 -11.60
C ALA A 55 -18.26 23.85 -10.21
N ASP A 56 -18.67 22.69 -9.69
CA ASP A 56 -18.18 22.11 -8.45
C ASP A 56 -17.65 20.69 -8.73
N PRO A 57 -16.34 20.55 -9.06
CA PRO A 57 -15.76 19.24 -9.31
C PRO A 57 -15.83 18.30 -8.10
N MET A 58 -15.88 18.82 -6.88
CA MET A 58 -15.93 17.98 -5.68
C MET A 58 -17.26 17.24 -5.56
N SER A 59 -18.34 17.78 -6.11
CA SER A 59 -19.64 17.11 -6.12
C SER A 59 -19.65 15.82 -6.94
N THR A 60 -18.60 15.50 -7.71
CA THR A 60 -18.53 14.27 -8.51
C THR A 60 -17.79 13.12 -7.83
N VAL A 61 -17.11 13.36 -6.71
CA VAL A 61 -16.20 12.39 -6.07
C VAL A 61 -16.89 11.06 -5.77
N ASP A 62 -18.08 11.08 -5.17
CA ASP A 62 -18.84 9.86 -4.85
C ASP A 62 -19.18 9.02 -6.10
N ALA A 63 -19.61 9.68 -7.17
CA ALA A 63 -19.90 9.02 -8.44
C ALA A 63 -18.63 8.46 -9.07
N MET A 64 -17.49 9.15 -8.90
CA MET A 64 -16.20 8.68 -9.42
C MET A 64 -15.70 7.44 -8.69
N MET A 65 -15.86 7.37 -7.37
CA MET A 65 -15.41 6.21 -6.58
C MET A 65 -16.23 4.95 -6.80
N SER A 66 -17.46 5.09 -7.30
CA SER A 66 -18.30 3.95 -7.69
C SER A 66 -18.12 3.55 -9.15
N ASN A 67 -17.23 4.21 -9.90
CA ASN A 67 -17.04 3.97 -11.32
C ASN A 67 -16.03 2.85 -11.58
N ASP A 68 -16.28 2.05 -12.62
CA ASP A 68 -15.38 0.97 -13.06
C ASP A 68 -13.95 1.46 -13.39
N GLU A 69 -13.78 2.70 -13.89
CA GLU A 69 -12.46 3.28 -14.15
C GLU A 69 -11.65 3.47 -12.86
N PHE A 70 -12.31 3.95 -11.78
CA PHE A 70 -11.67 4.05 -10.47
C PHE A 70 -11.36 2.67 -9.91
N ILE A 71 -12.34 1.76 -9.92
CA ILE A 71 -12.17 0.39 -9.40
C ILE A 71 -10.99 -0.29 -10.10
N GLU A 72 -10.88 -0.16 -11.43
CA GLU A 72 -9.77 -0.71 -12.20
C GLU A 72 -8.44 -0.09 -11.75
N LYS A 73 -8.35 1.25 -11.76
CA LYS A 73 -7.10 1.94 -11.43
C LYS A 73 -6.65 1.66 -10.01
N PHE A 74 -7.55 1.74 -9.04
CA PHE A 74 -7.25 1.51 -7.65
C PHE A 74 -6.87 0.04 -7.38
N SER A 75 -7.55 -0.92 -8.02
CA SER A 75 -7.17 -2.35 -7.96
C SER A 75 -5.76 -2.59 -8.51
N MET A 76 -5.40 -1.95 -9.61
CA MET A 76 -4.05 -2.02 -10.18
C MET A 76 -3.01 -1.39 -9.26
N TYR A 77 -3.32 -0.23 -8.66
CA TYR A 77 -2.44 0.44 -7.71
C TYR A 77 -2.18 -0.43 -6.47
N VAL A 78 -3.22 -0.96 -5.83
CA VAL A 78 -3.09 -1.84 -4.66
C VAL A 78 -2.30 -3.10 -5.03
N ASN A 79 -2.53 -3.68 -6.21
CA ASN A 79 -1.72 -4.80 -6.68
C ASN A 79 -0.26 -4.41 -6.85
N ALA A 80 0.05 -3.28 -7.48
CA ALA A 80 1.43 -2.82 -7.64
C ALA A 80 2.12 -2.56 -6.29
N HIS A 81 1.37 -2.08 -5.30
CA HIS A 81 1.87 -1.82 -3.95
C HIS A 81 2.15 -3.11 -3.17
N MET A 82 1.27 -4.11 -3.25
CA MET A 82 1.32 -5.34 -2.43
C MET A 82 1.92 -6.57 -3.13
N ASN A 83 2.02 -6.54 -4.46
CA ASN A 83 2.49 -7.67 -5.26
C ASN A 83 3.83 -7.30 -5.92
N TRP A 84 4.93 -7.68 -5.26
CA TRP A 84 6.30 -7.37 -5.70
C TRP A 84 6.71 -8.01 -7.03
N LEU A 85 6.05 -9.11 -7.42
CA LEU A 85 6.32 -9.84 -8.65
C LEU A 85 4.99 -10.07 -9.39
N PRO A 86 4.40 -9.00 -9.97
CA PRO A 86 3.17 -9.14 -10.74
C PRO A 86 3.46 -9.99 -11.99
N GLY A 87 2.56 -10.92 -12.30
CA GLY A 87 2.68 -11.74 -13.51
C GLY A 87 1.92 -11.15 -14.69
N ASP A 88 2.15 -11.68 -15.89
CA ASP A 88 1.57 -11.17 -17.14
C ASP A 88 0.05 -11.45 -17.31
N GLY A 89 -0.59 -12.10 -16.35
CA GLY A 89 -2.01 -12.47 -16.42
C GLY A 89 -2.75 -12.22 -15.12
N LYS A 90 -4.07 -12.01 -15.19
CA LYS A 90 -4.91 -11.71 -14.02
C LYS A 90 -4.75 -12.74 -12.90
N ARG A 91 -4.69 -14.04 -13.26
CA ARG A 91 -4.47 -15.16 -12.33
C ARG A 91 -3.16 -15.10 -11.55
N ASN A 92 -2.16 -14.39 -12.07
CA ASN A 92 -0.88 -14.18 -11.40
C ASN A 92 -0.85 -12.87 -10.60
N ASN A 93 -1.99 -12.17 -10.52
CA ASN A 93 -2.20 -10.94 -9.76
C ASN A 93 -3.38 -11.08 -8.81
N PRO A 94 -3.28 -11.94 -7.79
CA PRO A 94 -4.39 -12.27 -6.90
C PRO A 94 -4.85 -11.08 -6.04
N VAL A 95 -3.96 -10.10 -5.77
CA VAL A 95 -4.36 -8.85 -5.14
C VAL A 95 -5.32 -8.06 -6.05
N TYR A 96 -4.94 -7.85 -7.32
CA TYR A 96 -5.83 -7.21 -8.30
C TYR A 96 -7.16 -7.95 -8.42
N MET A 97 -7.13 -9.28 -8.49
CA MET A 97 -8.35 -10.09 -8.61
C MET A 97 -9.24 -9.97 -7.37
N ALA A 98 -8.67 -10.00 -6.17
CA ALA A 98 -9.43 -9.83 -4.94
C ALA A 98 -10.04 -8.42 -4.85
N MET A 99 -9.27 -7.38 -5.20
CA MET A 99 -9.77 -6.02 -5.25
C MET A 99 -10.95 -5.88 -6.21
N LYS A 100 -10.77 -6.29 -7.47
CA LYS A 100 -11.77 -6.08 -8.51
C LYS A 100 -13.00 -6.99 -8.40
N PHE A 101 -12.80 -8.28 -8.09
CA PHE A 101 -13.85 -9.29 -8.19
C PHE A 101 -14.42 -9.74 -6.85
N TYR A 102 -13.85 -9.29 -5.74
CA TYR A 102 -14.34 -9.62 -4.39
C TYR A 102 -14.63 -8.38 -3.55
N ILE A 103 -13.67 -7.45 -3.41
CA ILE A 103 -13.86 -6.22 -2.63
C ILE A 103 -14.86 -5.29 -3.30
N PHE A 104 -14.65 -4.93 -4.57
CA PHE A 104 -15.52 -4.01 -5.32
C PHE A 104 -16.60 -4.70 -6.16
N LYS A 105 -16.93 -5.96 -5.85
CA LYS A 105 -17.87 -6.71 -6.67
C LYS A 105 -19.23 -6.00 -6.75
N ASP A 106 -19.76 -5.87 -7.95
CA ASP A 106 -21.08 -5.29 -8.24
C ASP A 106 -21.26 -3.88 -7.62
N ASN A 107 -20.17 -3.11 -7.51
CA ASN A 107 -20.10 -1.81 -6.83
C ASN A 107 -20.57 -1.84 -5.37
N GLN A 108 -20.49 -3.00 -4.72
CA GLN A 108 -20.74 -3.18 -3.30
C GLN A 108 -19.42 -3.45 -2.61
N GLU A 109 -18.76 -2.37 -2.19
CA GLU A 109 -17.49 -2.47 -1.48
C GLU A 109 -17.65 -3.27 -0.18
N LYS A 110 -16.74 -4.22 0.02
CA LYS A 110 -16.58 -4.93 1.29
C LYS A 110 -15.61 -4.16 2.19
N PRO A 111 -15.74 -4.27 3.53
CA PRO A 111 -14.75 -3.74 4.45
C PRO A 111 -13.34 -4.19 4.06
N TRP A 112 -12.38 -3.28 4.10
CA TRP A 112 -11.00 -3.48 3.65
C TRP A 112 -10.33 -4.72 4.25
N LYS A 113 -10.65 -5.04 5.51
CA LYS A 113 -10.14 -6.25 6.19
C LYS A 113 -10.44 -7.54 5.44
N GLU A 114 -11.57 -7.60 4.72
CA GLU A 114 -11.99 -8.78 3.96
C GLU A 114 -10.97 -9.16 2.86
N LEU A 115 -10.15 -8.21 2.39
CA LEU A 115 -9.07 -8.49 1.45
C LEU A 115 -8.05 -9.50 2.02
N PHE A 116 -7.89 -9.51 3.34
CA PHE A 116 -6.90 -10.31 4.07
C PHE A 116 -7.55 -11.45 4.87
N THR A 117 -8.75 -11.24 5.41
CA THR A 117 -9.44 -12.19 6.29
C THR A 117 -10.56 -12.97 5.61
N GLY A 118 -11.00 -12.53 4.42
CA GLY A 118 -12.17 -13.11 3.75
C GLY A 118 -11.97 -14.55 3.33
N GLY A 119 -12.97 -15.41 3.59
CA GLY A 119 -12.93 -16.81 3.14
C GLY A 119 -13.39 -16.96 1.69
N TYR A 120 -12.47 -16.94 0.73
CA TYR A 120 -12.80 -17.11 -0.70
C TYR A 120 -11.67 -17.74 -1.52
N ASP A 121 -12.04 -18.34 -2.65
CA ASP A 121 -11.15 -18.73 -3.75
C ASP A 121 -11.40 -17.84 -4.97
N LEU A 122 -10.34 -17.34 -5.59
CA LEU A 122 -10.43 -16.48 -6.77
C LEU A 122 -10.53 -17.30 -8.05
N TYR A 123 -11.36 -16.84 -8.99
CA TYR A 123 -11.37 -17.29 -10.37
C TYR A 123 -11.48 -16.15 -11.38
N ASP A 124 -11.28 -16.44 -12.67
CA ASP A 124 -10.94 -15.45 -13.72
C ASP A 124 -11.66 -14.10 -13.59
N ASN A 125 -12.98 -14.12 -13.38
CA ASN A 125 -13.78 -12.91 -13.18
C ASN A 125 -14.73 -13.07 -11.97
N GLY A 126 -14.29 -13.69 -10.88
CA GLY A 126 -15.15 -13.88 -9.72
C GLY A 126 -14.46 -14.59 -8.54
N TYR A 127 -15.29 -15.03 -7.59
CA TYR A 127 -14.83 -15.76 -6.42
C TYR A 127 -15.87 -16.80 -5.98
N ASN A 128 -15.41 -17.86 -5.33
CA ASN A 128 -16.25 -18.81 -4.61
C ASN A 128 -16.01 -18.65 -3.11
N PRO A 129 -17.05 -18.53 -2.27
CA PRO A 129 -16.89 -18.53 -0.81
C PRO A 129 -16.20 -19.83 -0.34
N ARG A 130 -15.25 -19.68 0.58
CA ARG A 130 -14.45 -20.79 1.09
C ARG A 130 -13.93 -20.48 2.50
N ALA A 131 -14.66 -20.94 3.52
CA ALA A 131 -14.50 -20.48 4.89
C ALA A 131 -13.13 -20.82 5.52
N GLU A 132 -12.43 -21.84 5.01
CA GLU A 132 -11.09 -22.21 5.45
C GLU A 132 -9.97 -21.29 4.94
N ASN A 133 -10.27 -20.43 3.95
CA ASN A 133 -9.31 -19.49 3.39
C ASN A 133 -9.25 -18.18 4.17
N SER A 134 -8.16 -17.44 3.96
CA SER A 134 -7.94 -16.11 4.52
C SER A 134 -7.39 -15.18 3.45
N GLY A 135 -8.29 -14.39 2.87
CA GLY A 135 -8.00 -13.37 1.88
C GLY A 135 -7.29 -13.92 0.65
N TYR A 136 -6.61 -13.02 -0.07
CA TYR A 136 -5.79 -13.41 -1.21
C TYR A 136 -4.53 -14.18 -0.80
N PHE A 137 -4.15 -14.20 0.48
CA PHE A 137 -2.98 -14.97 0.96
C PHE A 137 -3.18 -16.48 0.81
N SER A 138 -4.43 -16.95 0.78
CA SER A 138 -4.76 -18.34 0.47
C SER A 138 -4.63 -18.71 -1.01
N ASP A 139 -4.52 -17.72 -1.91
CA ASP A 139 -4.45 -17.96 -3.35
C ASP A 139 -3.22 -18.79 -3.73
N ARG A 140 -3.44 -19.84 -4.54
CA ARG A 140 -2.38 -20.80 -4.92
C ARG A 140 -1.25 -20.13 -5.69
N ASN A 141 -1.56 -19.20 -6.59
CA ASN A 141 -0.53 -18.54 -7.41
C ASN A 141 0.27 -17.57 -6.56
N TRP A 142 -0.38 -16.83 -5.66
CA TRP A 142 0.32 -15.98 -4.68
C TRP A 142 1.30 -16.80 -3.84
N LYS A 143 0.83 -17.89 -3.22
CA LYS A 143 1.67 -18.76 -2.40
C LYS A 143 2.82 -19.38 -3.20
N LYS A 144 2.60 -19.74 -4.47
CA LYS A 144 3.64 -20.31 -5.34
C LYS A 144 4.77 -19.31 -5.61
N VAL A 145 4.43 -18.05 -5.88
CA VAL A 145 5.42 -16.98 -6.15
C VAL A 145 6.22 -16.66 -4.89
N TYR A 146 5.56 -16.60 -3.74
CA TYR A 146 6.18 -16.13 -2.49
C TYR A 146 6.65 -17.22 -1.53
N LYS A 147 6.63 -18.50 -1.97
CA LYS A 147 7.06 -19.67 -1.18
C LYS A 147 8.47 -19.56 -0.59
N GLY A 148 9.31 -18.68 -1.11
CA GLY A 148 10.68 -18.46 -0.66
C GLY A 148 11.64 -19.59 -1.06
N ASN A 149 12.86 -19.55 -0.54
CA ASN A 149 13.95 -20.49 -0.82
C ASN A 149 14.64 -21.05 0.44
N GLU A 150 14.02 -20.90 1.61
CA GLU A 150 14.57 -21.41 2.87
C GLU A 150 14.69 -22.95 2.83
N GLU A 151 15.82 -23.45 3.33
CA GLU A 151 16.25 -24.85 3.20
C GLU A 151 15.26 -25.84 3.81
N PHE A 152 14.69 -25.53 4.97
CA PHE A 152 13.70 -26.36 5.66
C PHE A 152 12.26 -26.07 5.22
N GLY A 153 12.08 -25.29 4.15
CA GLY A 153 10.77 -25.01 3.58
C GLY A 153 9.98 -23.91 4.30
N TYR A 154 10.58 -23.20 5.26
CA TYR A 154 9.92 -22.06 5.91
C TYR A 154 9.67 -20.92 4.92
N LYS A 155 8.46 -20.37 4.96
CA LYS A 155 8.05 -19.31 4.03
C LYS A 155 8.30 -17.92 4.61
N LEU A 156 9.56 -17.59 4.91
CA LEU A 156 9.93 -16.29 5.49
C LEU A 156 9.49 -15.11 4.63
N ARG A 157 9.55 -15.25 3.29
CA ARG A 157 9.08 -14.20 2.38
C ARG A 157 7.56 -14.02 2.41
N THR A 158 6.81 -15.13 2.47
CA THR A 158 5.36 -15.08 2.69
C THR A 158 5.02 -14.41 4.01
N ALA A 159 5.70 -14.80 5.10
CA ALA A 159 5.51 -14.21 6.42
C ALA A 159 5.72 -12.69 6.40
N TYR A 160 6.82 -12.23 5.79
CA TYR A 160 7.07 -10.80 5.63
C TYR A 160 5.96 -10.10 4.84
N LEU A 161 5.56 -10.64 3.68
CA LEU A 161 4.54 -9.99 2.85
C LEU A 161 3.17 -9.95 3.52
N ILE A 162 2.82 -10.92 4.37
CA ILE A 162 1.60 -10.84 5.19
C ILE A 162 1.67 -9.62 6.12
N LEU A 163 2.76 -9.49 6.87
CA LEU A 163 2.96 -8.36 7.78
C LEU A 163 3.01 -7.03 7.03
N ASN A 164 3.77 -6.97 5.93
CA ASN A 164 3.94 -5.77 5.13
C ASN A 164 2.62 -5.32 4.51
N ASN A 165 1.93 -6.21 3.80
CA ASN A 165 0.73 -5.84 3.06
C ASN A 165 -0.44 -5.51 3.99
N GLN A 166 -0.51 -6.11 5.18
CA GLN A 166 -1.62 -5.92 6.09
C GLN A 166 -1.40 -4.78 7.08
N ILE A 167 -0.22 -4.69 7.71
CA ILE A 167 0.07 -3.70 8.77
C ILE A 167 1.20 -2.73 8.44
N GLY A 168 1.69 -2.73 7.20
CA GLY A 168 2.71 -1.78 6.73
C GLY A 168 4.10 -2.02 7.33
N LEU A 169 4.36 -3.20 7.89
CA LEU A 169 5.66 -3.51 8.48
C LEU A 169 6.72 -3.59 7.37
N ASN A 170 7.67 -2.67 7.39
CA ASN A 170 8.82 -2.66 6.49
C ASN A 170 10.04 -3.28 7.18
N LEU A 171 10.79 -4.10 6.44
CA LEU A 171 12.10 -4.58 6.87
C LEU A 171 13.17 -3.61 6.39
N GLU A 172 13.96 -3.10 7.32
CA GLU A 172 15.15 -2.31 7.01
C GLU A 172 16.39 -3.20 7.04
N ALA A 173 17.27 -3.01 6.05
CA ALA A 173 18.54 -3.72 6.02
C ALA A 173 19.43 -3.25 7.18
N LEU A 174 19.98 -4.20 7.93
CA LEU A 174 21.02 -3.91 8.89
C LEU A 174 22.26 -3.40 8.16
N THR A 175 22.71 -2.20 8.50
CA THR A 175 23.89 -1.54 7.88
C THR A 175 25.21 -1.94 8.54
N VAL A 176 25.16 -2.71 9.63
CA VAL A 176 26.34 -3.26 10.31
C VAL A 176 26.76 -4.57 9.66
N ASN A 177 28.07 -4.81 9.55
CA ASN A 177 28.60 -6.09 9.10
C ASN A 177 28.01 -7.20 9.97
N SER A 178 27.18 -8.06 9.40
CA SER A 178 26.65 -9.21 10.12
C SER A 178 27.79 -10.18 10.38
N THR A 179 28.32 -10.21 11.60
CA THR A 179 29.13 -11.33 12.06
C THR A 179 28.19 -12.50 12.36
N GLY A 180 28.18 -13.52 11.50
CA GLY A 180 27.35 -14.71 11.67
C GLY A 180 26.74 -15.23 10.37
N GLY A 181 26.23 -16.46 10.39
CA GLY A 181 25.48 -17.03 9.27
C GLY A 181 24.06 -16.46 9.16
N SER A 182 23.43 -16.64 8.00
CA SER A 182 22.03 -16.27 7.74
C SER A 182 21.07 -17.47 7.78
N GLY A 183 21.58 -18.69 7.96
CA GLY A 183 20.77 -19.90 8.12
C GLY A 183 19.99 -19.90 9.43
N ARG A 184 18.95 -20.73 9.52
CA ARG A 184 18.00 -20.73 10.65
C ARG A 184 18.67 -20.81 12.02
N ASN A 185 19.60 -21.75 12.21
CA ASN A 185 20.32 -21.91 13.48
C ASN A 185 21.10 -20.64 13.85
N ALA A 186 21.71 -19.98 12.87
CA ALA A 186 22.44 -18.75 13.11
C ALA A 186 21.48 -17.59 13.49
N ARG A 187 20.27 -17.54 12.91
CA ARG A 187 19.25 -16.54 13.28
C ARG A 187 18.66 -16.76 14.68
N GLN A 188 18.79 -17.96 15.25
CA GLN A 188 18.36 -18.28 16.62
C GLN A 188 19.39 -17.92 17.68
N ASP A 189 20.66 -17.73 17.30
CA ASP A 189 21.72 -17.38 18.24
C ASP A 189 21.44 -16.00 18.85
N PRO A 190 21.32 -15.87 20.18
CA PRO A 190 21.11 -14.58 20.84
C PRO A 190 22.21 -13.54 20.57
N ASN A 191 23.40 -13.98 20.14
CA ASN A 191 24.52 -13.11 19.80
C ASN A 191 24.52 -12.69 18.31
N ASN A 192 23.62 -13.25 17.50
CA ASN A 192 23.49 -12.89 16.09
C ASN A 192 22.54 -11.70 15.95
N VAL A 193 22.95 -10.70 15.16
CA VAL A 193 22.17 -9.50 14.88
C VAL A 193 20.78 -9.80 14.28
N CYS A 194 20.62 -10.95 13.60
CA CYS A 194 19.34 -11.36 13.01
C CYS A 194 18.30 -11.81 14.04
N VAL A 195 18.69 -12.17 15.27
CA VAL A 195 17.75 -12.76 16.26
C VAL A 195 16.59 -11.84 16.62
N ALA A 196 16.83 -10.52 16.60
CA ALA A 196 15.83 -9.51 16.90
C ALA A 196 14.65 -9.57 15.91
N CYS A 197 14.93 -9.54 14.61
CA CYS A 197 13.91 -9.57 13.57
C CYS A 197 13.28 -10.95 13.34
N HIS A 198 13.98 -12.02 13.75
CA HIS A 198 13.57 -13.39 13.44
C HIS A 198 12.89 -14.11 14.61
N PHE A 199 13.29 -13.85 15.86
CA PHE A 199 12.74 -14.55 17.04
C PHE A 199 12.29 -13.64 18.20
N ASN A 200 12.86 -12.44 18.39
CA ASN A 200 12.63 -11.65 19.61
C ASN A 200 11.58 -10.53 19.47
N SER A 201 10.64 -10.66 18.54
CA SER A 201 9.55 -9.71 18.31
C SER A 201 8.22 -10.45 18.15
N ASP A 202 7.10 -9.78 18.41
CA ASP A 202 5.76 -10.31 18.09
C ASP A 202 5.54 -10.42 16.58
N PHE A 203 6.27 -9.65 15.78
CA PHE A 203 6.23 -9.73 14.32
C PHE A 203 7.45 -10.44 13.74
N ALA A 204 8.13 -11.27 14.53
CA ALA A 204 9.37 -11.88 14.10
C ALA A 204 9.14 -12.91 12.98
N LEU A 205 9.97 -12.86 11.93
CA LEU A 205 9.69 -13.59 10.69
C LEU A 205 9.69 -15.12 10.85
N ASP A 206 10.62 -15.68 11.62
CA ASP A 206 10.66 -17.13 11.85
C ASP A 206 9.50 -17.58 12.75
N ARG A 207 8.99 -16.71 13.63
CA ARG A 207 7.78 -16.98 14.42
C ARG A 207 6.57 -17.06 13.49
N ILE A 208 6.31 -16.01 12.71
CA ILE A 208 5.19 -16.01 11.75
C ILE A 208 5.29 -17.16 10.74
N ALA A 209 6.48 -17.45 10.21
CA ALA A 209 6.66 -18.53 9.25
C ALA A 209 6.37 -19.94 9.81
N GLN A 210 6.47 -20.14 11.13
CA GLN A 210 6.12 -21.40 11.79
C GLN A 210 4.60 -21.65 11.87
N ILE A 211 3.78 -20.62 11.68
CA ILE A 211 2.30 -20.72 11.61
C ILE A 211 1.85 -21.16 10.21
N LEU A 212 2.71 -20.97 9.21
CA LEU A 212 2.41 -21.25 7.81
C LEU A 212 2.75 -22.71 7.46
N PRO A 213 2.02 -23.33 6.50
CA PRO A 213 2.43 -24.61 5.93
C PRO A 213 3.82 -24.53 5.31
N LEU A 214 4.65 -25.56 5.49
CA LEU A 214 5.98 -25.62 4.90
C LEU A 214 5.91 -26.00 3.42
N VAL A 215 6.92 -25.59 2.66
CA VAL A 215 7.15 -26.13 1.32
C VAL A 215 7.85 -27.48 1.44
N ASP A 216 7.27 -28.52 0.84
CA ASP A 216 7.96 -29.81 0.69
C ASP A 216 9.09 -29.68 -0.34
N ARG A 217 10.32 -29.64 0.15
CA ARG A 217 11.55 -29.57 -0.66
C ARG A 217 12.07 -30.93 -1.10
N GLN A 218 11.56 -32.02 -0.52
CA GLN A 218 12.03 -33.38 -0.80
C GLN A 218 11.19 -34.06 -1.89
N SER A 219 10.00 -33.56 -2.17
CA SER A 219 9.18 -34.04 -3.29
C SER A 219 9.88 -33.82 -4.65
N SER A 220 9.77 -34.80 -5.54
CA SER A 220 10.26 -34.73 -6.93
C SER A 220 9.47 -33.73 -7.80
N ASP A 221 8.38 -33.18 -7.28
CA ASP A 221 7.50 -32.21 -7.93
C ASP A 221 7.70 -30.79 -7.38
N ALA A 222 8.97 -30.37 -7.21
CA ALA A 222 9.34 -29.06 -6.67
C ALA A 222 8.77 -27.85 -7.46
N GLN A 223 8.23 -28.08 -8.66
CA GLN A 223 7.54 -27.07 -9.46
C GLN A 223 6.10 -26.81 -8.99
N ASN A 224 5.43 -27.81 -8.40
CA ASN A 224 4.16 -27.62 -7.72
C ASN A 224 4.40 -27.24 -6.25
N LEU A 225 3.63 -26.27 -5.78
CA LEU A 225 3.62 -25.94 -4.35
C LEU A 225 2.97 -27.13 -3.61
N ILE A 226 3.79 -28.00 -3.05
CA ILE A 226 3.37 -29.04 -2.13
C ILE A 226 3.56 -28.49 -0.72
N GLU A 227 2.45 -28.37 0.00
CA GLU A 227 2.44 -27.86 1.37
C GLU A 227 2.29 -29.03 2.34
N ILE A 228 3.18 -29.09 3.32
CA ILE A 228 3.03 -29.98 4.49
C ILE A 228 2.58 -29.16 5.70
N ALA A 229 1.96 -29.83 6.66
CA ALA A 229 1.42 -29.20 7.86
C ALA A 229 2.47 -28.31 8.56
N ALA A 230 1.99 -27.24 9.20
CA ALA A 230 2.83 -26.32 9.94
C ALA A 230 3.63 -27.07 11.05
N PRO A 231 4.90 -26.73 11.30
CA PRO A 231 5.82 -27.55 12.11
C PRO A 231 5.84 -27.26 13.61
N GLY A 232 5.27 -26.14 14.06
CA GLY A 232 5.52 -25.59 15.41
C GLY A 232 4.23 -25.18 16.10
N PRO A 233 4.25 -25.00 17.44
CA PRO A 233 3.07 -25.12 18.27
C PRO A 233 1.99 -24.16 17.80
N PHE A 234 0.78 -24.67 17.69
CA PHE A 234 -0.40 -23.95 17.27
C PHE A 234 -0.75 -22.74 18.18
N ASN A 235 0.07 -22.34 19.16
CA ASN A 235 -0.28 -21.26 20.08
C ASN A 235 0.88 -20.27 20.19
N GLN A 236 1.27 -19.64 19.07
CA GLN A 236 2.16 -18.50 19.14
C GLN A 236 1.42 -17.29 19.69
N GLN A 237 2.05 -16.53 20.58
CA GLN A 237 1.49 -15.26 21.05
C GLN A 237 1.92 -14.13 20.13
N ILE A 238 1.00 -13.61 19.32
CA ILE A 238 1.22 -12.42 18.50
C ILE A 238 0.43 -11.29 19.16
N TYR A 239 1.14 -10.30 19.71
CA TYR A 239 0.52 -9.18 20.41
C TYR A 239 -0.38 -9.63 21.59
N GLY A 240 0.06 -10.67 22.31
CA GLY A 240 -0.70 -11.27 23.42
C GLY A 240 -1.92 -12.09 23.03
N GLN A 241 -2.15 -12.33 21.73
CA GLN A 241 -3.21 -13.21 21.24
C GLN A 241 -2.64 -14.54 20.74
N PRO A 242 -3.27 -15.68 21.05
CA PRO A 242 -2.88 -16.97 20.51
C PRO A 242 -3.19 -17.05 19.01
N VAL A 243 -2.23 -17.52 18.22
CA VAL A 243 -2.34 -17.72 16.78
C VAL A 243 -1.81 -19.11 16.40
N SER A 244 -2.66 -19.89 15.75
CA SER A 244 -2.44 -21.27 15.29
C SER A 244 -2.26 -21.40 13.79
N ASN A 245 -2.84 -20.50 13.02
CA ASN A 245 -2.96 -20.63 11.57
C ASN A 245 -3.03 -19.25 10.89
N LEU A 246 -3.01 -19.26 9.56
CA LEU A 246 -3.07 -18.04 8.75
C LEU A 246 -4.33 -17.20 9.01
N LYS A 247 -5.49 -17.85 9.22
CA LYS A 247 -6.76 -17.15 9.43
C LYS A 247 -6.76 -16.38 10.75
N GLU A 248 -6.32 -17.02 11.83
CA GLU A 248 -6.15 -16.33 13.11
C GLU A 248 -5.09 -15.24 13.03
N LEU A 249 -4.00 -15.45 12.28
CA LEU A 249 -2.96 -14.44 12.11
C LEU A 249 -3.51 -13.18 11.46
N THR A 250 -4.20 -13.31 10.33
CA THR A 250 -4.76 -12.16 9.60
C THR A 250 -5.89 -11.50 10.39
N GLU A 251 -6.68 -12.23 11.18
CA GLU A 251 -7.68 -11.65 12.07
C GLU A 251 -7.01 -10.80 13.17
N VAL A 252 -5.96 -11.31 13.81
CA VAL A 252 -5.18 -10.56 14.81
C VAL A 252 -4.58 -9.31 14.18
N LEU A 253 -3.92 -9.44 13.02
CA LEU A 253 -3.30 -8.30 12.33
C LEU A 253 -4.33 -7.24 11.92
N ALA A 254 -5.53 -7.63 11.48
CA ALA A 254 -6.60 -6.71 11.11
C ALA A 254 -7.18 -5.95 12.33
N SER A 255 -6.95 -6.43 13.55
CA SER A 255 -7.38 -5.77 14.78
C SER A 255 -6.41 -4.72 15.32
N LEU A 256 -5.21 -4.62 14.75
CA LEU A 256 -4.16 -3.71 15.23
C LEU A 256 -4.36 -2.29 14.70
N ASP A 257 -3.94 -1.28 15.47
CA ASP A 257 -3.94 0.11 14.99
C ASP A 257 -3.07 0.33 13.74
N SER A 258 -2.02 -0.48 13.59
CA SER A 258 -1.16 -0.48 12.40
C SER A 258 -1.90 -0.90 11.12
N PHE A 259 -2.97 -1.70 11.23
CA PHE A 259 -3.83 -2.02 10.09
C PHE A 259 -4.54 -0.77 9.57
N ASN A 260 -5.14 0.01 10.47
CA ASN A 260 -5.83 1.26 10.14
C ASN A 260 -4.86 2.30 9.58
N THR A 261 -3.69 2.41 10.20
CA THR A 261 -2.59 3.28 9.74
C THR A 261 -2.16 2.91 8.33
N ASN A 262 -1.99 1.61 8.04
CA ASN A 262 -1.56 1.13 6.74
C ASN A 262 -2.62 1.37 5.65
N ALA A 263 -3.92 1.20 5.95
CA ALA A 263 -5.01 1.54 5.02
C ALA A 263 -4.96 3.02 4.62
N CYS A 264 -4.80 3.92 5.60
CA CYS A 264 -4.65 5.35 5.34
C CYS A 264 -3.34 5.68 4.58
N ASN A 265 -2.23 4.97 4.84
CA ASN A 265 -0.99 5.13 4.07
C ASN A 265 -1.19 4.81 2.58
N ILE A 266 -1.86 3.70 2.29
CA ILE A 266 -2.15 3.25 0.91
C ILE A 266 -3.03 4.29 0.21
N ALA A 267 -4.11 4.74 0.86
CA ALA A 267 -5.00 5.76 0.32
C ALA A 267 -4.29 7.11 0.11
N PHE A 268 -3.48 7.56 1.07
CA PHE A 268 -2.72 8.80 0.96
C PHE A 268 -1.73 8.75 -0.21
N GLN A 269 -0.95 7.67 -0.31
CA GLN A 269 0.01 7.49 -1.40
C GLN A 269 -0.69 7.37 -2.77
N PHE A 270 -1.89 6.79 -2.83
CA PHE A 270 -2.68 6.77 -4.06
C PHE A 270 -3.09 8.18 -4.50
N VAL A 271 -3.57 9.00 -3.55
CA VAL A 271 -4.10 10.34 -3.83
C VAL A 271 -2.99 11.36 -4.11
N PHE A 272 -1.89 11.31 -3.34
CA PHE A 272 -0.82 12.32 -3.42
C PHE A 272 0.46 11.83 -4.10
N GLY A 273 0.59 10.53 -4.38
CA GLY A 273 1.80 9.97 -5.02
C GLY A 273 3.05 10.02 -4.15
N ARG A 274 2.92 10.26 -2.84
CA ARG A 274 4.03 10.40 -1.88
C ARG A 274 3.64 9.90 -0.49
N GLU A 275 4.63 9.71 0.36
CA GLU A 275 4.42 9.50 1.80
C GLU A 275 3.92 10.78 2.49
N HIS A 276 3.14 10.60 3.55
CA HIS A 276 2.70 11.70 4.40
C HIS A 276 3.88 12.27 5.20
N ARG A 277 3.84 13.58 5.46
CA ARG A 277 4.87 14.31 6.21
C ARG A 277 4.25 14.92 7.46
N GLY A 278 5.07 15.55 8.30
CA GLY A 278 4.60 16.20 9.52
C GLY A 278 3.47 17.22 9.31
N ALA A 279 3.47 17.92 8.17
CA ALA A 279 2.40 18.86 7.82
C ALA A 279 1.04 18.20 7.53
N ASP A 280 1.05 16.93 7.11
CA ASP A 280 -0.15 16.15 6.79
C ASP A 280 -0.73 15.45 8.04
N LYS A 281 -0.07 15.57 9.20
CA LYS A 281 -0.36 14.76 10.40
C LYS A 281 -1.83 14.81 10.83
N ALA A 282 -2.41 16.00 10.96
CA ALA A 282 -3.80 16.14 11.39
C ALA A 282 -4.79 15.50 10.40
N LEU A 283 -4.56 15.70 9.10
CA LEU A 283 -5.36 15.08 8.05
C LEU A 283 -5.23 13.55 8.10
N PHE A 284 -4.03 13.04 8.32
CA PHE A 284 -3.77 11.60 8.38
C PHE A 284 -4.36 10.95 9.64
N GLU A 285 -4.26 11.59 10.80
CA GLU A 285 -4.88 11.12 12.05
C GLU A 285 -6.40 11.07 11.93
N GLN A 286 -7.01 12.05 11.27
CA GLN A 286 -8.45 12.04 10.99
C GLN A 286 -8.85 10.85 10.09
N CYS A 287 -8.07 10.55 9.06
CA CYS A 287 -8.31 9.36 8.22
C CYS A 287 -8.36 8.09 9.07
N ILE A 288 -7.41 7.92 10.00
CA ILE A 288 -7.34 6.71 10.84
C ILE A 288 -8.60 6.56 11.69
N GLU A 289 -9.07 7.66 12.31
CA GLU A 289 -10.26 7.64 13.14
C GLU A 289 -11.54 7.39 12.33
N GLU A 290 -11.66 7.97 11.13
CA GLU A 290 -12.78 7.69 10.24
C GLU A 290 -12.76 6.25 9.74
N PHE A 291 -11.60 5.75 9.33
CA PHE A 291 -11.43 4.38 8.85
C PHE A 291 -11.72 3.33 9.93
N LYS A 292 -11.37 3.58 11.20
CA LYS A 292 -11.73 2.69 12.32
C LYS A 292 -13.25 2.48 12.44
N ASN A 293 -14.04 3.49 12.09
CA ASN A 293 -15.49 3.44 12.18
C ASN A 293 -16.13 2.85 10.92
N ASP A 294 -15.66 3.25 9.74
CA ASP A 294 -16.26 2.88 8.47
C ASP A 294 -15.70 1.57 7.88
N GLY A 295 -14.37 1.39 7.94
CA GLY A 295 -13.66 0.21 7.48
C GLY A 295 -13.57 0.03 5.97
N HIS A 296 -14.10 0.93 5.13
CA HIS A 296 -13.96 0.89 3.67
C HIS A 296 -12.76 1.72 3.22
N ILE A 297 -12.03 1.22 2.21
CA ILE A 297 -10.82 1.90 1.74
C ILE A 297 -11.17 3.12 0.88
N THR A 298 -12.34 3.11 0.22
CA THR A 298 -12.81 4.29 -0.53
C THR A 298 -13.10 5.48 0.37
N ALA A 299 -13.59 5.26 1.59
CA ALA A 299 -13.78 6.34 2.57
C ALA A 299 -12.44 7.03 2.89
N SER A 300 -11.36 6.27 3.05
CA SER A 300 -10.01 6.85 3.23
C SER A 300 -9.52 7.61 1.99
N VAL A 301 -9.77 7.10 0.78
CA VAL A 301 -9.43 7.82 -0.46
C VAL A 301 -10.25 9.12 -0.54
N LYS A 302 -11.53 9.07 -0.21
CA LYS A 302 -12.46 10.20 -0.25
C LYS A 302 -12.00 11.30 0.69
N HIS A 303 -11.68 10.94 1.92
CA HIS A 303 -11.14 11.86 2.94
C HIS A 303 -9.95 12.67 2.41
N PHE A 304 -9.01 12.03 1.72
CA PHE A 304 -7.85 12.75 1.17
C PHE A 304 -8.19 13.56 -0.08
N VAL A 305 -9.07 13.07 -0.94
CA VAL A 305 -9.50 13.78 -2.16
C VAL A 305 -10.30 15.04 -1.84
N GLU A 306 -11.19 14.97 -0.85
CA GLU A 306 -12.04 16.10 -0.42
C GLU A 306 -11.31 17.07 0.51
N SER A 307 -10.05 16.78 0.86
CA SER A 307 -9.25 17.67 1.68
C SER A 307 -8.96 19.00 0.99
N ASP A 308 -8.89 20.06 1.79
CA ASP A 308 -8.57 21.42 1.31
C ASP A 308 -7.24 21.52 0.54
N ILE A 309 -6.31 20.59 0.79
CA ILE A 309 -4.99 20.60 0.16
C ILE A 309 -4.98 19.87 -1.19
N PHE A 310 -5.97 19.01 -1.48
CA PHE A 310 -5.96 18.20 -2.69
C PHE A 310 -5.98 19.08 -3.94
N CYS A 311 -6.96 19.98 -4.09
CA CYS A 311 -7.00 20.87 -5.26
C CYS A 311 -6.08 22.10 -5.16
N LYS A 312 -5.43 22.32 -4.01
CA LYS A 312 -4.50 23.44 -3.80
C LYS A 312 -3.03 23.05 -3.93
N SER A 313 -2.69 21.76 -3.88
CA SER A 313 -1.29 21.33 -4.03
C SER A 313 -0.89 21.42 -5.50
N GLU A 314 -0.63 22.65 -5.96
CA GLU A 314 0.41 22.90 -6.95
C GLU A 314 1.76 22.73 -6.23
N GLU A 315 2.70 22.05 -6.90
CA GLU A 315 4.11 21.89 -6.51
C GLU A 315 4.45 20.76 -5.51
N GLY A 316 5.16 19.75 -6.04
CA GLY A 316 6.10 18.95 -5.27
C GLY A 316 7.48 19.60 -5.27
#